data_AF-A0A2E6HFP8-F1
#
_entry.id   AF-A0A2E6HFP8-F1
#
_cell.length_a   1.000
_cell.length_b   1.000
_cell.length_c   1.000
_cell.angle_alpha   90.00
_cell.angle_beta   90.00
_cell.angle_gamma   90.00
#
_symmetry.space_group_name_H-M   'P 1'
#
loop_
_entity.id
_entity.type
_entity.pdbx_description
1 polymer ?
#
loop_
_entity_poly.entity_id
_entity_poly.type
_entity_poly.pdbx_seq_one_letter_code
_entity_poly.pdbx_strand_id
1 'polypeptide(L)'
;MNERENTARNVIGGFGDVLGGAFDHIGQMRASLKGRGEEYRAAKLAAAQELDTTRKEALFQDMVKAQSLLKRDPTGERAKKFLINRRGFIEKLGGTPTETNLLIDMLDKNNIEGVQKELIEGIATGQRLGYGPEKAKTSAATEFWKHSGLSRMSDNQGNVIWRNAQGQILSPEEVPLALADAQEAHLNFLDKQSQIDIKEAAKKEALALQAKRNSDLHSELSGRNREASRRKTRVKEALVLSEQAADGLQAGLARRLANIFPNIDVKDENALTVALTQLQLDYLQSFKGPTTDFEFGVTQRITGSDMTPKESRRAMLKALERSAWFMKEEYNQYMAHLKNGGSSDNFAFNLGAIVSTKKGDFSLEDIQKTAVSRHMSIEDVLRQLNKAND
;
A
#
# COMPACT_ATOMS: atom_id res chain seq x y z
N MET A 1 56.42 19.10 44.78
CA MET A 1 55.35 18.43 45.54
C MET A 1 54.29 19.49 45.78
N ASN A 2 53.02 19.19 45.45
CA ASN A 2 51.85 20.09 45.33
C ASN A 2 51.67 20.78 43.97
N GLU A 3 51.12 20.03 43.01
CA GLU A 3 50.31 20.59 41.90
C GLU A 3 49.48 19.48 41.19
N ARG A 4 48.79 18.61 41.97
CA ARG A 4 47.96 17.53 41.41
C ARG A 4 46.65 17.27 42.17
N GLU A 5 46.02 18.30 42.73
CA GLU A 5 44.78 18.10 43.53
C GLU A 5 43.58 18.99 43.18
N ASN A 6 43.55 19.66 42.03
CA ASN A 6 42.40 20.52 41.68
C ASN A 6 41.66 20.20 40.36
N THR A 7 41.82 18.99 39.81
CA THR A 7 41.14 18.59 38.56
C THR A 7 40.17 17.42 38.73
N ALA A 8 39.55 17.29 39.92
CA ALA A 8 38.63 16.18 40.22
C ALA A 8 37.22 16.60 40.69
N ARG A 9 36.79 17.87 40.53
CA ARG A 9 35.47 18.32 40.99
C ARG A 9 34.51 18.94 39.97
N ASN A 10 34.84 18.98 38.67
CA ASN A 10 33.96 19.58 37.65
C ASN A 10 33.40 18.61 36.57
N VAL A 11 33.37 17.29 36.82
CA VAL A 11 32.87 16.32 35.81
C VAL A 11 31.63 15.53 36.28
N ILE A 12 31.04 15.87 37.42
CA ILE A 12 29.81 15.23 37.91
C ILE A 12 28.72 16.30 38.04
N GLY A 13 28.15 16.69 36.90
CA GLY A 13 27.04 17.64 36.85
C GLY A 13 26.34 17.78 35.50
N GLY A 14 26.80 17.10 34.45
CA GLY A 14 26.31 17.31 33.07
C GLY A 14 25.54 16.15 32.44
N PHE A 15 25.17 15.10 33.19
CA PHE A 15 24.51 13.91 32.65
C PHE A 15 23.03 13.76 33.03
N GLY A 16 22.46 14.69 33.80
CA GLY A 16 21.05 14.68 34.20
C GLY A 16 20.08 15.29 33.19
N ASP A 17 20.49 16.33 32.45
CA ASP A 17 19.56 17.14 31.65
C ASP A 17 19.38 16.68 30.19
N VAL A 18 20.21 15.76 29.70
CA VAL A 18 20.10 15.27 28.31
C VAL A 18 19.11 14.10 28.18
N LEU A 19 18.77 13.43 29.30
CA LEU A 19 17.77 12.36 29.31
C LEU A 19 16.34 12.86 29.62
N GLY A 20 16.18 14.00 30.29
CA GLY A 20 14.85 14.58 30.58
C GLY A 20 14.11 15.09 29.33
N GLY A 21 14.80 15.80 28.43
CA GLY A 21 14.18 16.38 27.23
C GLY A 21 13.75 15.37 26.16
N ALA A 22 14.33 14.16 26.16
CA ALA A 22 13.97 13.11 25.20
C ALA A 22 12.67 12.38 25.58
N PHE A 23 12.30 12.33 26.86
CA PHE A 23 11.06 11.70 27.32
C PHE A 23 9.83 12.61 27.13
N ASP A 24 9.99 13.93 27.23
CA ASP A 24 8.89 14.89 26.99
C ASP A 24 8.51 14.97 25.49
N HIS A 25 9.46 14.82 24.58
CA HIS A 25 9.16 14.76 23.14
C HIS A 25 8.48 13.46 22.70
N ILE A 26 8.76 12.34 23.39
CA ILE A 26 8.06 11.06 23.17
C ILE A 26 6.64 11.11 23.78
N GLY A 27 6.46 11.82 24.91
CA GLY A 27 5.16 12.09 25.51
C GLY A 27 4.25 12.93 24.62
N GLN A 28 4.78 14.01 24.02
CA GLN A 28 4.03 14.87 23.10
C GLN A 28 3.71 14.18 21.75
N MET A 29 4.59 13.31 21.23
CA MET A 29 4.29 12.49 20.04
C MET A 29 3.24 11.40 20.33
N ARG A 30 3.22 10.81 21.54
CA ARG A 30 2.16 9.86 21.93
C ARG A 30 0.79 10.53 22.10
N ALA A 31 0.73 11.78 22.54
CA ALA A 31 -0.51 12.54 22.66
C ALA A 31 -1.09 12.95 21.29
N SER A 32 -0.25 13.32 20.31
CA SER A 32 -0.73 13.73 18.97
C SER A 32 -1.18 12.55 18.08
N LEU A 33 -0.73 11.32 18.36
CA LEU A 33 -1.18 10.11 17.68
C LEU A 33 -2.49 9.55 18.24
N LYS A 34 -2.86 9.87 19.49
CA LYS A 34 -4.07 9.36 20.14
C LYS A 34 -5.35 9.97 19.56
N GLY A 35 -5.32 11.22 19.09
CA GLY A 35 -6.47 11.90 18.46
C GLY A 35 -6.72 11.52 16.99
N ARG A 36 -5.65 11.34 16.19
CA ARG A 36 -5.78 10.95 14.77
C ARG A 36 -6.33 9.54 14.57
N GLY A 37 -6.15 8.65 15.55
CA GLY A 37 -6.67 7.29 15.50
C GLY A 37 -8.21 7.22 15.60
N GLU A 38 -8.81 8.11 16.40
CA GLU A 38 -10.27 8.22 16.52
C GLU A 38 -10.88 8.90 15.30
N GLU A 39 -10.27 9.98 14.82
CA GLU A 39 -10.68 10.64 13.57
C GLU A 39 -10.55 9.72 12.35
N TYR A 40 -9.49 8.92 12.26
CA TYR A 40 -9.31 7.93 11.18
C TYR A 40 -10.32 6.79 11.29
N ARG A 41 -10.63 6.29 12.50
CA ARG A 41 -11.69 5.28 12.69
C ARG A 41 -13.07 5.84 12.36
N ALA A 42 -13.36 7.09 12.76
CA ALA A 42 -14.60 7.77 12.45
C ALA A 42 -14.74 8.01 10.94
N ALA A 43 -13.69 8.45 10.26
CA ALA A 43 -13.66 8.62 8.80
C ALA A 43 -13.81 7.28 8.07
N LYS A 44 -13.17 6.20 8.57
CA LYS A 44 -13.30 4.86 7.99
C LYS A 44 -14.71 4.28 8.22
N LEU A 45 -15.31 4.53 9.38
CA LEU A 45 -16.68 4.14 9.69
C LEU A 45 -17.68 4.92 8.83
N ALA A 46 -17.50 6.23 8.70
CA ALA A 46 -18.31 7.08 7.82
C ALA A 46 -18.20 6.65 6.36
N ALA A 47 -16.99 6.39 5.86
CA ALA A 47 -16.78 5.87 4.51
C ALA A 47 -17.39 4.47 4.31
N ALA A 48 -17.37 3.60 5.33
CA ALA A 48 -18.02 2.30 5.28
C ALA A 48 -19.56 2.43 5.29
N GLN A 49 -20.12 3.37 6.06
CA GLN A 49 -21.55 3.67 6.08
C GLN A 49 -22.03 4.31 4.78
N GLU A 50 -21.24 5.21 4.20
CA GLU A 50 -21.49 5.82 2.90
C GLU A 50 -21.47 4.75 1.80
N LEU A 51 -20.44 3.90 1.78
CA LEU A 51 -20.35 2.78 0.84
C LEU A 51 -21.51 1.79 0.98
N ASP A 52 -21.92 1.48 2.21
CA ASP A 52 -23.09 0.63 2.49
C ASP A 52 -24.38 1.28 1.98
N THR A 53 -24.54 2.59 2.18
CA THR A 53 -25.70 3.35 1.68
C THR A 53 -25.74 3.37 0.15
N THR A 54 -24.61 3.65 -0.51
CA THR A 54 -24.50 3.64 -1.98
C THR A 54 -24.78 2.26 -2.56
N ARG A 55 -24.29 1.20 -1.92
CA ARG A 55 -24.57 -0.19 -2.34
C ARG A 55 -26.04 -0.54 -2.23
N LYS A 56 -26.70 -0.14 -1.14
CA LYS A 56 -28.14 -0.36 -0.94
C LYS A 56 -29.01 0.44 -1.92
N GLU A 57 -28.64 1.68 -2.23
CA GLU A 57 -29.31 2.46 -3.27
C GLU A 57 -29.11 1.82 -4.66
N ALA A 58 -27.90 1.36 -4.99
CA ALA A 58 -27.64 0.67 -6.25
C ALA A 58 -28.48 -0.62 -6.38
N LEU A 59 -28.55 -1.42 -5.31
CA LEU A 59 -29.40 -2.61 -5.25
C LEU A 59 -30.89 -2.25 -5.45
N PHE A 60 -31.36 -1.17 -4.82
CA PHE A 60 -32.71 -0.67 -5.01
C PHE A 60 -33.00 -0.33 -6.48
N GLN A 61 -32.09 0.40 -7.14
CA GLN A 61 -32.22 0.73 -8.56
C GLN A 61 -32.20 -0.52 -9.46
N ASP A 62 -31.35 -1.50 -9.14
CA ASP A 62 -31.32 -2.79 -9.85
C ASP A 62 -32.65 -3.53 -9.74
N MET A 63 -33.28 -3.53 -8.56
CA MET A 63 -34.59 -4.14 -8.34
C MET A 63 -35.69 -3.44 -9.14
N VAL A 64 -35.71 -2.10 -9.14
CA VAL A 64 -36.65 -1.29 -9.94
C VAL A 64 -36.49 -1.59 -11.43
N LYS A 65 -35.25 -1.66 -11.92
CA LYS A 65 -34.95 -1.96 -13.32
C LYS A 65 -35.38 -3.38 -13.69
N ALA A 66 -35.03 -4.38 -12.88
CA ALA A 66 -35.48 -5.77 -13.10
C ALA A 66 -37.01 -5.88 -13.13
N GLN A 67 -37.72 -5.20 -12.22
CA GLN A 67 -39.18 -5.18 -12.19
C GLN A 67 -39.77 -4.55 -13.46
N SER A 68 -39.19 -3.44 -13.93
CA SER A 68 -39.65 -2.79 -15.16
C SER A 68 -39.43 -3.66 -16.42
N LEU A 69 -38.33 -4.41 -16.46
CA LEU A 69 -38.05 -5.36 -17.54
C LEU A 69 -39.06 -6.52 -17.54
N LEU A 70 -39.41 -7.06 -16.37
CA LEU A 70 -40.42 -8.12 -16.25
C LEU A 70 -41.82 -7.68 -16.67
N LYS A 71 -42.18 -6.41 -16.43
CA LYS A 71 -43.47 -5.86 -16.90
C LYS A 71 -43.54 -5.75 -18.41
N ARG A 72 -42.41 -5.48 -19.07
CA ARG A 72 -42.30 -5.30 -20.53
C ARG A 72 -42.10 -6.61 -21.28
N ASP A 73 -41.44 -7.58 -20.65
CA ASP A 73 -41.15 -8.90 -21.18
C ASP A 73 -41.57 -9.97 -20.16
N PRO A 74 -42.82 -10.48 -20.26
CA PRO A 74 -43.34 -11.47 -19.34
C PRO A 74 -42.57 -12.79 -19.34
N THR A 75 -41.75 -13.05 -20.37
CA THR A 75 -40.91 -14.26 -20.44
C THR A 75 -39.74 -14.21 -19.44
N GLY A 76 -39.39 -13.01 -18.96
CA GLY A 76 -38.30 -12.82 -18.01
C GLY A 76 -36.89 -12.85 -18.61
N GLU A 77 -36.73 -13.15 -19.90
CA GLU A 77 -35.42 -13.28 -20.54
C GLU A 77 -34.61 -11.96 -20.49
N ARG A 78 -35.25 -10.82 -20.74
CA ARG A 78 -34.57 -9.52 -20.61
C ARG A 78 -34.13 -9.22 -19.17
N ALA A 79 -34.98 -9.52 -18.19
CA ALA A 79 -34.67 -9.33 -16.78
C ALA A 79 -33.53 -10.25 -16.35
N LYS A 80 -33.55 -11.52 -16.79
CA LYS A 80 -32.50 -12.50 -16.54
C LYS A 80 -31.15 -12.06 -17.11
N LYS A 81 -31.10 -11.62 -18.36
CA LYS A 81 -29.87 -11.11 -18.98
C LYS A 81 -29.29 -9.92 -18.23
N PHE A 82 -30.15 -9.00 -17.77
CA PHE A 82 -29.75 -7.88 -16.93
C PHE A 82 -29.14 -8.36 -15.60
N LEU A 83 -29.81 -9.26 -14.88
CA LEU A 83 -29.34 -9.80 -13.60
C LEU A 83 -28.03 -10.59 -13.74
N ILE A 84 -27.86 -11.36 -14.82
CA ILE A 84 -26.59 -12.08 -15.10
C ILE A 84 -25.44 -11.10 -15.31
N ASN A 85 -25.66 -10.05 -16.11
CA ASN A 85 -24.66 -8.99 -16.27
C ASN A 85 -24.33 -8.36 -14.92
N ARG A 86 -25.35 -8.09 -14.10
CA ARG A 86 -25.17 -7.47 -12.79
C ARG A 86 -24.38 -8.37 -11.82
N ARG A 87 -24.68 -9.67 -11.77
CA ARG A 87 -23.90 -10.66 -11.03
C ARG A 87 -22.42 -10.60 -11.39
N GLY A 88 -22.11 -10.62 -12.69
CA GLY A 88 -20.72 -10.56 -13.17
C GLY A 88 -20.00 -9.27 -12.76
N PHE A 89 -20.72 -8.16 -12.58
CA PHE A 89 -20.15 -6.92 -12.03
C PHE A 89 -19.90 -7.01 -10.52
N ILE A 90 -20.85 -7.56 -9.74
CA ILE A 90 -20.71 -7.72 -8.29
C ILE A 90 -19.49 -8.61 -7.96
N GLU A 91 -19.34 -9.73 -8.68
CA GLU A 91 -18.22 -10.66 -8.50
C GLU A 91 -16.87 -10.01 -8.85
N LYS A 92 -16.80 -9.23 -9.92
CA LYS A 92 -15.59 -8.49 -10.31
C LYS A 92 -15.15 -7.47 -9.25
N LEU A 93 -16.10 -6.95 -8.46
CA LEU A 93 -15.84 -6.02 -7.36
C LEU A 93 -15.62 -6.73 -6.01
N GLY A 94 -15.49 -8.07 -6.01
CA GLY A 94 -15.29 -8.86 -4.80
C GLY A 94 -16.51 -8.91 -3.87
N GLY A 95 -17.70 -8.55 -4.36
CA GLY A 95 -18.94 -8.65 -3.62
C GLY A 95 -19.61 -10.02 -3.74
N THR A 96 -20.56 -10.29 -2.85
CA THR A 96 -21.34 -11.53 -2.86
C THR A 96 -22.69 -11.29 -3.56
N PRO A 97 -22.98 -11.92 -4.71
CA PRO A 97 -24.22 -11.66 -5.47
C PRO A 97 -25.40 -12.53 -5.00
N THR A 98 -25.51 -12.85 -3.70
CA THR A 98 -26.49 -13.83 -3.17
C THR A 98 -27.93 -13.49 -3.58
N GLU A 99 -28.34 -12.24 -3.42
CA GLU A 99 -29.68 -11.77 -3.75
C GLU A 99 -29.93 -11.81 -5.26
N THR A 100 -28.93 -11.43 -6.07
CA THR A 100 -29.01 -11.51 -7.54
C THR A 100 -29.11 -12.97 -8.01
N ASN A 101 -28.38 -13.89 -7.39
CA ASN A 101 -28.43 -15.31 -7.70
C ASN A 101 -29.80 -15.91 -7.39
N LEU A 102 -30.42 -15.53 -6.27
CA LEU A 102 -31.77 -15.99 -5.93
C LEU A 102 -32.78 -15.62 -7.02
N LEU A 103 -32.74 -14.38 -7.51
CA LEU A 103 -33.63 -13.90 -8.57
C LEU A 103 -33.36 -14.62 -9.91
N ILE A 104 -32.09 -14.84 -10.26
CA ILE A 104 -31.72 -15.59 -11.47
C ILE A 104 -32.22 -17.04 -11.37
N ASP A 105 -32.01 -17.71 -10.23
CA ASP A 105 -32.44 -19.10 -10.00
C ASP A 105 -33.98 -19.25 -10.10
N MET A 106 -34.72 -18.24 -9.64
CA MET A 106 -36.17 -18.22 -9.78
C MET A 106 -36.59 -18.03 -11.25
N LEU A 107 -35.91 -17.18 -12.01
CA LEU A 107 -36.14 -17.03 -13.46
C LEU A 107 -35.80 -18.32 -14.22
N ASP A 108 -34.71 -19.00 -13.86
CA ASP A 108 -34.32 -20.29 -14.45
C ASP A 108 -35.35 -21.40 -14.19
N LYS A 109 -36.07 -21.32 -13.07
CA LYS A 109 -37.19 -22.20 -12.72
C LYS A 109 -38.53 -21.74 -13.30
N ASN A 110 -38.53 -20.73 -14.17
CA ASN A 110 -39.71 -20.11 -14.76
C ASN A 110 -40.72 -19.57 -13.71
N ASN A 111 -40.23 -19.20 -12.52
CA ASN A 111 -41.04 -18.67 -11.42
C ASN A 111 -41.16 -17.14 -11.51
N ILE A 112 -41.77 -16.65 -12.59
CA ILE A 112 -41.88 -15.20 -12.88
C ILE A 112 -42.66 -14.47 -11.78
N GLU A 113 -43.76 -15.05 -11.30
CA GLU A 113 -44.58 -14.45 -10.23
C GLU A 113 -43.80 -14.33 -8.92
N GLY A 114 -43.00 -15.35 -8.57
CA GLY A 114 -42.13 -15.30 -7.39
C GLY A 114 -41.10 -14.18 -7.48
N VAL A 115 -40.47 -14.01 -8.64
CA VAL A 115 -39.51 -12.91 -8.88
C VAL A 115 -40.19 -11.56 -8.78
N GLN A 116 -41.37 -11.40 -9.38
CA GLN A 116 -42.13 -10.15 -9.29
C GLN A 116 -42.50 -9.81 -7.85
N LYS A 117 -42.92 -10.81 -7.06
CA LYS A 117 -43.24 -10.64 -5.64
C LYS A 117 -42.03 -10.19 -4.83
N GLU A 118 -40.89 -10.88 -4.96
CA GLU A 118 -39.64 -10.52 -4.27
C GLU A 118 -39.18 -9.10 -4.64
N LEU A 119 -39.24 -8.73 -5.92
CA LEU A 119 -38.89 -7.39 -6.36
C LEU A 119 -39.85 -6.32 -5.80
N ILE A 120 -41.16 -6.58 -5.78
CA ILE A 120 -42.15 -5.66 -5.21
C ILE A 120 -41.89 -5.45 -3.71
N GLU A 121 -41.67 -6.53 -2.96
CA GLU A 121 -41.41 -6.49 -1.52
C GLU A 121 -40.07 -5.79 -1.21
N GLY A 122 -39.03 -6.08 -2.00
CA GLY A 122 -37.71 -5.43 -1.90
C GLY A 122 -37.78 -3.93 -2.21
N ILE A 123 -38.51 -3.53 -3.26
CA ILE A 123 -38.72 -2.11 -3.61
C ILE A 123 -39.51 -1.41 -2.49
N ALA A 124 -40.59 -2.01 -1.99
CA ALA A 124 -41.38 -1.42 -0.90
C ALA A 124 -40.55 -1.26 0.38
N THR A 125 -39.68 -2.23 0.68
CA THR A 125 -38.75 -2.17 1.80
C THR A 125 -37.71 -1.07 1.60
N GLY A 126 -37.11 -0.97 0.41
CA GLY A 126 -36.17 0.11 0.08
C GLY A 126 -36.80 1.50 0.22
N GLN A 127 -38.04 1.68 -0.25
CA GLN A 127 -38.79 2.92 -0.07
C GLN A 127 -39.01 3.28 1.40
N ARG A 128 -39.38 2.31 2.26
CA ARG A 128 -39.51 2.53 3.72
C ARG A 128 -38.19 2.90 4.38
N LEU A 129 -37.07 2.41 3.86
CA LEU A 129 -35.72 2.75 4.31
C LEU A 129 -35.22 4.10 3.75
N GLY A 130 -36.04 4.78 2.94
CA GLY A 130 -35.74 6.09 2.38
C GLY A 130 -34.91 6.07 1.10
N TYR A 131 -34.80 4.91 0.44
CA TYR A 131 -34.24 4.78 -0.90
C TYR A 131 -35.31 5.08 -1.95
N GLY A 132 -34.90 5.64 -3.09
CA GLY A 132 -35.84 6.07 -4.12
C GLY A 132 -36.61 7.37 -3.81
N PRO A 133 -37.68 7.68 -4.58
CA PRO A 133 -38.10 9.04 -4.88
C PRO A 133 -38.71 9.87 -3.73
N GLU A 134 -38.83 9.36 -2.50
CA GLU A 134 -39.39 10.15 -1.39
C GLU A 134 -38.48 11.24 -0.84
N LYS A 135 -37.16 11.16 -1.06
CA LYS A 135 -36.26 12.30 -0.86
C LYS A 135 -36.15 13.26 -2.06
N ALA A 136 -36.82 12.96 -3.18
CA ALA A 136 -36.63 13.64 -4.46
C ALA A 136 -37.94 14.12 -5.12
N LYS A 137 -39.02 14.38 -4.35
CA LYS A 137 -40.35 14.71 -4.89
C LYS A 137 -40.41 15.99 -5.76
N THR A 138 -39.40 16.86 -5.74
CA THR A 138 -39.31 18.04 -6.63
C THR A 138 -38.17 17.99 -7.65
N SER A 139 -37.11 17.18 -7.45
CA SER A 139 -36.00 17.08 -8.41
C SER A 139 -36.18 15.96 -9.44
N ALA A 140 -36.67 14.78 -9.04
CA ALA A 140 -36.72 13.59 -9.91
C ALA A 140 -37.76 13.70 -11.04
N ALA A 141 -38.93 14.29 -10.76
CA ALA A 141 -39.89 14.60 -11.83
C ALA A 141 -39.29 15.58 -12.83
N THR A 142 -38.59 16.61 -12.35
CA THR A 142 -37.93 17.62 -13.17
C THR A 142 -36.77 17.03 -13.98
N GLU A 143 -35.99 16.09 -13.42
CA GLU A 143 -34.92 15.36 -14.12
C GLU A 143 -35.46 14.37 -15.16
N PHE A 144 -36.53 13.64 -14.84
CA PHE A 144 -37.22 12.79 -15.82
C PHE A 144 -37.66 13.61 -17.04
N TRP A 145 -38.30 14.75 -16.84
CA TRP A 145 -38.72 15.64 -17.94
C TRP A 145 -37.54 16.26 -18.69
N LYS A 146 -36.44 16.61 -17.99
CA LYS A 146 -35.23 17.15 -18.61
C LYS A 146 -34.53 16.16 -19.54
N HIS A 147 -34.50 14.87 -19.20
CA HIS A 147 -33.77 13.84 -19.96
C HIS A 147 -34.65 13.04 -20.94
N SER A 148 -35.97 13.05 -20.75
CA SER A 148 -36.91 12.38 -21.66
C SER A 148 -37.16 13.15 -22.96
N GLY A 149 -36.89 14.46 -22.99
CA GLY A 149 -37.29 15.32 -24.10
C GLY A 149 -38.80 15.53 -24.19
N LEU A 150 -39.59 15.02 -23.24
CA LEU A 150 -41.03 15.25 -23.17
C LEU A 150 -41.35 16.37 -22.18
N SER A 151 -42.35 17.17 -22.52
CA SER A 151 -42.88 18.21 -21.64
C SER A 151 -44.37 18.02 -21.43
N ARG A 152 -44.80 18.03 -20.17
CA ARG A 152 -46.21 18.06 -19.77
C ARG A 152 -46.56 19.47 -19.34
N MET A 153 -47.55 20.07 -20.00
CA MET A 153 -48.02 21.42 -19.69
C MET A 153 -49.54 21.49 -19.70
N SER A 154 -50.11 22.53 -19.09
CA SER A 154 -51.54 22.82 -19.19
C SER A 154 -51.77 23.88 -20.25
N ASP A 155 -52.81 23.72 -21.06
CA ASP A 155 -53.29 24.78 -21.94
C ASP A 155 -54.08 25.84 -21.14
N ASN A 156 -54.52 26.89 -21.83
CA ASN A 156 -55.27 28.01 -21.24
C ASN A 156 -56.68 27.62 -20.75
N GLN A 157 -57.11 26.38 -21.02
CA GLN A 157 -58.41 25.81 -20.65
C GLN A 157 -58.26 24.78 -19.52
N GLY A 158 -57.04 24.53 -19.05
CA GLY A 158 -56.74 23.56 -18.01
C GLY A 158 -56.57 22.12 -18.51
N ASN A 159 -56.58 21.87 -19.82
CA ASN A 159 -56.32 20.55 -20.37
C ASN A 159 -54.81 20.24 -20.36
N VAL A 160 -54.47 18.98 -20.12
CA VAL A 160 -53.09 18.52 -20.16
C VAL A 160 -52.67 18.28 -21.61
N ILE A 161 -51.64 18.99 -22.05
CA ILE A 161 -51.01 18.83 -23.36
C ILE A 161 -49.58 18.31 -23.19
N TRP A 162 -49.22 17.38 -24.09
CA TRP A 162 -47.92 16.72 -24.12
C TRP A 162 -47.14 17.20 -25.33
N ARG A 163 -45.85 17.52 -25.15
CA ARG A 163 -44.96 17.90 -26.24
C ARG A 163 -43.75 16.98 -26.33
N ASN A 164 -43.30 16.71 -27.55
CA ASN A 164 -42.02 16.04 -27.80
C ASN A 164 -40.83 17.01 -27.74
N ALA A 165 -39.62 16.50 -27.98
CA ALA A 165 -38.38 17.28 -27.87
C ALA A 165 -38.28 18.40 -28.92
N GLN A 166 -39.03 18.28 -30.02
CA GLN A 166 -39.14 19.28 -31.09
C GLN A 166 -40.23 20.32 -30.81
N GLY A 167 -40.95 20.21 -29.69
CA GLY A 167 -42.01 21.13 -29.28
C GLY A 167 -43.38 20.88 -29.91
N GLN A 168 -43.55 19.77 -30.65
CA GLN A 168 -44.83 19.40 -31.27
C GLN A 168 -45.78 18.82 -30.23
N ILE A 169 -47.05 19.20 -30.29
CA ILE A 169 -48.11 18.66 -29.43
C ILE A 169 -48.46 17.25 -29.91
N LEU A 170 -48.44 16.30 -28.99
CA LEU A 170 -48.75 14.90 -29.24
C LEU A 170 -50.26 14.67 -29.15
N SER A 171 -50.79 13.87 -30.08
CA SER A 171 -52.17 13.39 -30.02
C SER A 171 -52.34 12.36 -28.88
N PRO A 172 -53.57 12.14 -28.37
CA PRO A 172 -53.82 11.19 -27.28
C PRO A 172 -53.31 9.77 -27.52
N GLU A 173 -53.25 9.35 -28.79
CA GLU A 173 -52.78 8.01 -29.21
C GLU A 173 -51.24 7.92 -29.26
N GLU A 174 -50.55 9.04 -29.47
CA GLU A 174 -49.08 9.11 -29.52
C GLU A 174 -48.44 9.27 -28.13
N VAL A 175 -49.21 9.78 -27.16
CA VAL A 175 -48.75 10.00 -25.77
C VAL A 175 -48.21 8.72 -25.11
N PRO A 176 -48.88 7.54 -25.18
CA PRO A 176 -48.36 6.32 -24.57
C PRO A 176 -47.02 5.86 -25.17
N LEU A 177 -46.85 5.98 -26.49
CA LEU A 177 -45.60 5.62 -27.18
C LEU A 177 -44.48 6.57 -26.76
N ALA A 178 -44.74 7.87 -26.79
CA ALA A 178 -43.77 8.89 -26.42
C ALA A 178 -43.34 8.76 -24.94
N LEU A 179 -44.26 8.42 -24.04
CA LEU A 179 -43.96 8.11 -22.64
C LEU A 179 -43.08 6.86 -22.48
N ALA A 180 -43.28 5.82 -23.30
CA ALA A 180 -42.45 4.62 -23.29
C ALA A 180 -41.01 4.94 -23.73
N ASP A 181 -40.86 5.72 -24.81
CA ASP A 181 -39.56 6.17 -25.33
C ASP A 181 -38.83 7.08 -24.32
N ALA A 182 -39.56 8.00 -23.69
CA ALA A 182 -39.06 8.86 -22.61
C ALA A 182 -38.53 8.06 -21.42
N GLN A 183 -39.27 7.03 -21.01
CA GLN A 183 -38.84 6.13 -19.94
C GLN A 183 -37.57 5.38 -20.33
N GLU A 184 -37.46 4.92 -21.58
CA GLU A 184 -36.25 4.24 -22.06
C GLU A 184 -35.04 5.18 -22.13
N ALA A 185 -35.22 6.41 -22.62
CA ALA A 185 -34.18 7.42 -22.64
C ALA A 185 -33.68 7.75 -21.22
N HIS A 186 -34.58 7.90 -20.26
CA HIS A 186 -34.23 8.15 -18.87
C HIS A 186 -33.50 6.96 -18.23
N LEU A 187 -33.94 5.73 -18.49
CA LEU A 187 -33.25 4.51 -18.02
C LEU A 187 -31.84 4.39 -18.61
N ASN A 188 -31.66 4.75 -19.88
CA ASN A 188 -30.34 4.77 -20.53
C ASN A 188 -29.42 5.86 -19.95
N PHE A 189 -29.97 7.01 -19.58
CA PHE A 189 -29.22 8.06 -18.89
C PHE A 189 -28.75 7.60 -17.51
N LEU A 190 -29.66 7.02 -16.70
CA LEU A 190 -29.32 6.48 -15.38
C LEU A 190 -28.28 5.37 -15.47
N ASP A 191 -28.36 4.50 -16.47
CA ASP A 191 -27.37 3.44 -16.71
C ASP A 191 -25.99 4.04 -17.02
N LYS A 192 -25.92 5.07 -17.89
CA LYS A 192 -24.66 5.76 -18.19
C LYS A 192 -24.08 6.47 -16.96
N GLN A 193 -24.91 7.15 -16.17
CA GLN A 193 -24.46 7.83 -14.96
C GLN A 193 -23.94 6.82 -13.94
N SER A 194 -24.67 5.72 -13.72
CA SER A 194 -24.22 4.63 -12.86
C SER A 194 -22.88 4.05 -13.32
N GLN A 195 -22.69 3.85 -14.63
CA GLN A 195 -21.40 3.40 -15.17
C GLN A 195 -20.26 4.40 -14.92
N ILE A 196 -20.53 5.71 -14.97
CA ILE A 196 -19.56 6.76 -14.64
C ILE A 196 -19.22 6.71 -13.15
N ASP A 197 -20.22 6.72 -12.27
CA ASP A 197 -20.05 6.70 -10.83
C ASP A 197 -19.28 5.44 -10.37
N ILE A 198 -19.58 4.29 -10.98
CA ILE A 198 -18.85 3.03 -10.75
C ILE A 198 -17.39 3.15 -11.17
N LYS A 199 -17.10 3.72 -12.34
CA LYS A 199 -15.72 3.91 -12.81
C LYS A 199 -14.94 4.86 -11.89
N GLU A 200 -15.58 5.93 -11.42
CA GLU A 200 -14.98 6.87 -10.47
C GLU A 200 -14.74 6.23 -9.11
N ALA A 201 -15.69 5.47 -8.58
CA ALA A 201 -15.55 4.72 -7.34
C ALA A 201 -14.42 3.69 -7.43
N ALA A 202 -14.36 2.90 -8.52
CA ALA A 202 -13.29 1.94 -8.75
C ALA A 202 -11.92 2.62 -8.85
N LYS A 203 -11.83 3.78 -9.50
CA LYS A 203 -10.60 4.57 -9.56
C LYS A 203 -10.18 5.07 -8.18
N LYS A 204 -11.12 5.57 -7.37
CA LYS A 204 -10.87 6.03 -5.99
C LYS A 204 -10.40 4.89 -5.09
N GLU A 205 -11.01 3.72 -5.19
CA GLU A 205 -10.62 2.53 -4.43
C GLU A 205 -9.22 2.03 -4.85
N ALA A 206 -8.93 1.98 -6.16
CA ALA A 206 -7.61 1.63 -6.66
C ALA A 206 -6.52 2.59 -6.14
N LEU A 207 -6.78 3.91 -6.15
CA LEU A 207 -5.87 4.91 -5.59
C LEU A 207 -5.68 4.74 -4.08
N ALA A 208 -6.75 4.44 -3.33
CA ALA A 208 -6.67 4.18 -1.90
C ALA A 208 -5.86 2.91 -1.58
N LEU A 209 -6.05 1.84 -2.36
CA LEU A 209 -5.30 0.60 -2.24
C LEU A 209 -3.81 0.82 -2.55
N GLN A 210 -3.52 1.58 -3.61
CA GLN A 210 -2.15 1.95 -3.98
C GLN A 210 -1.48 2.80 -2.88
N ALA A 211 -2.18 3.80 -2.34
CA ALA A 211 -1.67 4.61 -1.24
C ALA A 211 -1.36 3.78 0.01
N LYS A 212 -2.24 2.81 0.33
CA LYS A 212 -2.02 1.87 1.44
C LYS A 212 -0.77 1.01 1.19
N ARG A 213 -0.64 0.41 0.00
CA ARG A 213 0.53 -0.41 -0.35
C ARG A 213 1.83 0.39 -0.31
N ASN A 214 1.82 1.62 -0.82
CA ASN A 214 2.97 2.53 -0.75
C ASN A 214 3.39 2.80 0.71
N SER A 215 2.40 3.00 1.58
CA SER A 215 2.62 3.20 3.02
C SER A 215 3.17 1.95 3.71
N ASP A 216 2.62 0.78 3.42
CA ASP A 216 3.03 -0.51 3.98
C ASP A 216 4.49 -0.83 3.57
N LEU A 217 4.82 -0.71 2.28
CA LEU A 217 6.18 -0.95 1.78
C LEU A 217 7.19 0.07 2.31
N HIS A 218 6.80 1.35 2.44
CA HIS A 218 7.64 2.37 3.06
C HIS A 218 7.93 2.04 4.54
N SER A 219 6.89 1.65 5.28
CA SER A 219 7.02 1.24 6.69
C SER A 219 7.92 0.03 6.83
N GLU A 220 7.79 -0.96 5.94
CA GLU A 220 8.62 -2.15 5.91
C GLU A 220 10.08 -1.83 5.63
N LEU A 221 10.40 -1.09 4.56
CA LEU A 221 11.77 -0.69 4.23
C LEU A 221 12.40 0.17 5.34
N SER A 222 11.64 1.08 5.94
CA SER A 222 12.09 1.90 7.07
C SER A 222 12.30 1.09 8.35
N GLY A 223 11.41 0.12 8.63
CA GLY A 223 11.52 -0.82 9.74
C GLY A 223 12.79 -1.67 9.62
N ARG A 224 12.99 -2.28 8.44
CA ARG A 224 14.20 -3.05 8.10
C ARG A 224 15.47 -2.21 8.29
N ASN A 225 15.51 -1.00 7.73
CA ASN A 225 16.65 -0.07 7.87
C ASN A 225 16.99 0.24 9.35
N ARG A 226 15.97 0.44 10.19
CA ARG A 226 16.16 0.73 11.62
C ARG A 226 16.65 -0.50 12.39
N GLU A 227 16.08 -1.66 12.13
CA GLU A 227 16.49 -2.92 12.76
C GLU A 227 17.92 -3.30 12.37
N ALA A 228 18.22 -3.24 11.07
CA ALA A 228 19.54 -3.37 10.49
C ALA A 228 20.55 -2.44 11.19
N SER A 229 20.21 -1.16 11.37
CA SER A 229 21.09 -0.19 12.03
C SER A 229 21.35 -0.55 13.50
N ARG A 230 20.35 -1.04 14.24
CA ARG A 230 20.50 -1.48 15.63
C ARG A 230 21.40 -2.69 15.76
N ARG A 231 21.20 -3.70 14.92
CA ARG A 231 22.02 -4.93 14.92
C ARG A 231 23.45 -4.66 14.44
N LYS A 232 23.64 -3.67 13.55
CA LYS A 232 24.95 -3.34 12.93
C LYS A 232 25.98 -3.01 13.99
N THR A 233 25.60 -2.23 15.00
CA THR A 233 26.52 -1.78 16.04
C THR A 233 27.15 -2.96 16.76
N ARG A 234 26.35 -3.96 17.16
CA ARG A 234 26.85 -5.14 17.88
C ARG A 234 27.77 -6.00 17.02
N VAL A 235 27.39 -6.25 15.76
CA VAL A 235 28.21 -7.08 14.85
C VAL A 235 29.50 -6.36 14.45
N LYS A 236 29.42 -5.06 14.15
CA LYS A 236 30.59 -4.23 13.86
C LYS A 236 31.54 -4.17 15.04
N GLU A 237 31.02 -3.98 16.26
CA GLU A 237 31.82 -4.00 17.47
C GLU A 237 32.52 -5.35 17.65
N ALA A 238 31.80 -6.47 17.50
CA ALA A 238 32.36 -7.82 17.59
C ALA A 238 33.50 -8.04 16.59
N LEU A 239 33.29 -7.68 15.33
CA LEU A 239 34.30 -7.84 14.28
C LEU A 239 35.51 -6.94 14.50
N VAL A 240 35.33 -5.67 14.86
CA VAL A 240 36.45 -4.76 15.14
C VAL A 240 37.26 -5.23 16.35
N LEU A 241 36.61 -5.68 17.41
CA LEU A 241 37.29 -6.23 18.58
C LEU A 241 38.04 -7.51 18.24
N SER A 242 37.47 -8.37 17.39
CA SER A 242 38.13 -9.59 16.95
C SER A 242 39.31 -9.31 16.02
N GLU A 243 39.24 -8.29 15.16
CA GLU A 243 40.35 -7.87 14.30
C GLU A 243 41.53 -7.40 15.16
N GLN A 244 41.26 -6.60 16.20
CA GLN A 244 42.27 -6.15 17.16
C GLN A 244 42.86 -7.31 17.99
N ALA A 245 42.03 -8.30 18.34
CA ALA A 245 42.47 -9.49 19.07
C ALA A 245 43.36 -10.42 18.22
N ALA A 246 43.28 -10.35 16.89
CA ALA A 246 44.10 -11.16 15.99
C ALA A 246 45.62 -10.88 16.14
N ASP A 247 45.98 -9.67 16.55
CA ASP A 247 47.38 -9.27 16.82
C ASP A 247 47.83 -9.59 18.27
N GLY A 248 46.93 -10.16 19.09
CA GLY A 248 47.18 -10.49 20.49
C GLY A 248 45.97 -10.19 21.37
N LEU A 249 45.43 -11.23 22.03
CA LEU A 249 44.24 -11.09 22.87
C LEU A 249 44.59 -10.49 24.24
N GLN A 250 44.47 -9.17 24.35
CA GLN A 250 44.58 -8.47 25.63
C GLN A 250 43.37 -8.77 26.54
N ALA A 251 43.57 -8.80 27.86
CA ALA A 251 42.50 -9.11 28.83
C ALA A 251 41.26 -8.19 28.71
N GLY A 252 41.47 -6.91 28.34
CA GLY A 252 40.38 -5.96 28.09
C GLY A 252 39.54 -6.28 26.84
N LEU A 253 40.19 -6.74 25.76
CA LEU A 253 39.51 -7.18 24.53
C LEU A 253 38.76 -8.49 24.76
N ALA A 254 39.40 -9.45 25.44
CA ALA A 254 38.79 -10.72 25.81
C ALA A 254 37.51 -10.52 26.63
N ARG A 255 37.52 -9.61 27.61
CA ARG A 255 36.33 -9.31 28.43
C ARG A 255 35.18 -8.72 27.60
N ARG A 256 35.48 -7.82 26.65
CA ARG A 256 34.47 -7.24 25.77
C ARG A 256 33.89 -8.26 24.79
N LEU A 257 34.74 -9.11 24.20
CA LEU A 257 34.30 -10.21 23.34
C LEU A 257 33.46 -11.22 24.12
N ALA A 258 33.85 -11.57 25.35
CA ALA A 258 33.08 -12.47 26.22
C ALA A 258 31.71 -11.89 26.61
N ASN A 259 31.59 -10.57 26.76
CA ASN A 259 30.28 -9.94 26.97
C ASN A 259 29.37 -10.06 25.73
N ILE A 260 29.95 -10.04 24.52
CA ILE A 260 29.21 -10.23 23.27
C ILE A 260 28.84 -11.71 23.07
N PHE A 261 29.75 -12.61 23.45
CA PHE A 261 29.66 -14.07 23.29
C PHE A 261 29.87 -14.80 24.65
N PRO A 262 28.89 -14.79 25.56
CA PRO A 262 29.07 -15.27 26.93
C PRO A 262 29.34 -16.78 27.06
N ASN A 263 29.00 -17.55 26.02
CA ASN A 263 29.09 -19.02 26.03
C ASN A 263 30.21 -19.56 25.13
N ILE A 264 31.14 -18.71 24.71
CA ILE A 264 32.19 -19.06 23.75
C ILE A 264 33.54 -18.74 24.36
N ASP A 265 34.48 -19.67 24.27
CA ASP A 265 35.86 -19.36 24.61
C ASP A 265 36.45 -18.47 23.51
N VAL A 266 36.53 -17.17 23.81
CA VAL A 266 37.08 -16.16 22.88
C VAL A 266 38.59 -16.31 22.65
N LYS A 267 39.27 -17.21 23.38
CA LYS A 267 40.66 -17.60 23.13
C LYS A 267 40.80 -18.69 22.09
N ASP A 268 39.74 -19.48 21.88
CA ASP A 268 39.68 -20.45 20.80
C ASP A 268 39.31 -19.71 19.51
N GLU A 269 40.30 -19.54 18.65
CA GLU A 269 40.16 -18.81 17.38
C GLU A 269 39.12 -19.45 16.45
N ASN A 270 38.97 -20.78 16.50
CA ASN A 270 37.97 -21.49 15.70
C ASN A 270 36.57 -21.23 16.26
N ALA A 271 36.40 -21.34 17.58
CA ALA A 271 35.11 -21.06 18.23
C ALA A 271 34.68 -19.60 18.02
N LEU A 272 35.61 -18.65 18.14
CA LEU A 272 35.37 -17.24 17.88
C LEU A 272 35.02 -16.98 16.41
N THR A 273 35.69 -17.63 15.47
CA THR A 273 35.41 -17.49 14.02
C THR A 273 34.03 -18.02 13.65
N VAL A 274 33.63 -19.18 14.18
CA VAL A 274 32.28 -19.73 14.00
C VAL A 274 31.24 -18.78 14.59
N ALA A 275 31.48 -18.25 15.78
CA ALA A 275 30.58 -17.30 16.44
C ALA A 275 30.39 -16.00 15.64
N LEU A 276 31.48 -15.42 15.14
CA LEU A 276 31.45 -14.21 14.33
C LEU A 276 30.76 -14.47 12.99
N THR A 277 31.00 -15.62 12.38
CA THR A 277 30.33 -16.04 11.13
C THR A 277 28.83 -16.17 11.37
N GLN A 278 28.41 -16.87 12.42
CA GLN A 278 26.99 -17.00 12.75
C GLN A 278 26.36 -15.64 13.05
N LEU A 279 27.01 -14.78 13.84
CA LEU A 279 26.51 -13.45 14.15
C LEU A 279 26.37 -12.59 12.88
N GLN A 280 27.30 -12.73 11.93
CA GLN A 280 27.24 -12.05 10.64
C GLN A 280 26.12 -12.60 9.76
N LEU A 281 25.95 -13.92 9.70
CA LEU A 281 24.86 -14.55 8.95
C LEU A 281 23.51 -14.17 9.54
N ASP A 282 23.33 -14.21 10.85
CA ASP A 282 22.10 -13.76 11.54
C ASP A 282 21.81 -12.29 11.28
N TYR A 283 22.87 -11.47 11.24
CA TYR A 283 22.74 -10.09 10.79
C TYR A 283 22.25 -10.07 9.35
N LEU A 284 22.95 -10.67 8.39
CA LEU A 284 22.57 -10.73 6.99
C LEU A 284 21.15 -11.32 6.78
N GLN A 285 20.68 -12.25 7.61
CA GLN A 285 19.32 -12.82 7.52
C GLN A 285 18.26 -11.77 7.90
N SER A 286 18.60 -10.86 8.82
CA SER A 286 17.76 -9.70 9.09
C SER A 286 17.74 -8.69 7.94
N PHE A 287 18.68 -8.77 7.00
CA PHE A 287 18.63 -8.05 5.73
C PHE A 287 17.82 -8.87 4.73
N LYS A 288 16.64 -8.38 4.37
CA LYS A 288 15.94 -8.83 3.15
C LYS A 288 16.20 -7.83 2.02
N GLY A 289 17.46 -7.45 1.83
CA GLY A 289 17.89 -6.44 0.87
C GLY A 289 18.25 -7.05 -0.49
N PRO A 290 18.51 -6.22 -1.50
CA PRO A 290 18.67 -6.66 -2.89
C PRO A 290 19.95 -7.48 -3.12
N THR A 291 20.94 -7.35 -2.23
CA THR A 291 22.23 -8.04 -2.33
C THR A 291 22.45 -9.06 -1.22
N THR A 292 21.42 -9.36 -0.41
CA THR A 292 21.52 -10.26 0.74
C THR A 292 22.10 -11.62 0.35
N ASP A 293 21.47 -12.34 -0.57
CA ASP A 293 21.86 -13.70 -0.95
C ASP A 293 23.30 -13.77 -1.50
N PHE A 294 23.68 -12.72 -2.23
CA PHE A 294 25.03 -12.58 -2.73
C PHE A 294 26.05 -12.41 -1.58
N GLU A 295 25.77 -11.53 -0.61
CA GLU A 295 26.65 -11.30 0.54
C GLU A 295 26.67 -12.49 1.52
N PHE A 296 25.61 -13.30 1.56
CA PHE A 296 25.63 -14.63 2.21
C PHE A 296 26.72 -15.52 1.62
N GLY A 297 26.71 -15.69 0.30
CA GLY A 297 27.71 -16.50 -0.40
C GLY A 297 29.13 -15.93 -0.29
N VAL A 298 29.29 -14.60 -0.26
CA VAL A 298 30.58 -13.97 0.01
C VAL A 298 31.07 -14.29 1.43
N THR A 299 30.19 -14.18 2.43
CA THR A 299 30.54 -14.44 3.84
C THR A 299 30.96 -15.90 4.04
N GLN A 300 30.21 -16.85 3.49
CA GLN A 300 30.56 -18.28 3.56
C GLN A 300 31.91 -18.59 2.90
N ARG A 301 32.20 -17.96 1.74
CA ARG A 301 33.49 -18.12 1.06
C ARG A 301 34.66 -17.55 1.85
N ILE A 302 34.47 -16.42 2.54
CA ILE A 302 35.52 -15.82 3.39
C ILE A 302 35.91 -16.79 4.51
N THR A 303 34.93 -17.39 5.19
CA THR A 303 35.18 -18.35 6.29
C THR A 303 35.92 -19.61 5.81
N GLY A 304 35.73 -20.03 4.56
CA GLY A 304 36.41 -21.19 3.96
C GLY A 304 37.67 -20.88 3.14
N SER A 305 38.19 -19.65 3.19
CA SER A 305 39.34 -19.22 2.40
C SER A 305 40.66 -19.33 3.17
N ASP A 306 41.78 -19.34 2.44
CA ASP A 306 43.14 -19.36 3.01
C ASP A 306 43.59 -18.01 3.63
N MET A 307 42.65 -17.09 3.90
CA MET A 307 42.94 -15.81 4.52
C MET A 307 43.42 -15.96 5.95
N THR A 308 44.29 -15.05 6.40
CA THR A 308 44.58 -14.95 7.84
C THR A 308 43.30 -14.57 8.61
N PRO A 309 43.18 -14.93 9.90
CA PRO A 309 41.99 -14.57 10.68
C PRO A 309 41.70 -13.07 10.69
N LYS A 310 42.74 -12.24 10.71
CA LYS A 310 42.64 -10.78 10.62
C LYS A 310 42.03 -10.32 9.28
N GLU A 311 42.53 -10.84 8.17
CA GLU A 311 42.02 -10.52 6.83
C GLU A 311 40.58 -11.00 6.64
N SER A 312 40.27 -12.20 7.13
CA SER A 312 38.91 -12.77 7.11
C SER A 312 37.93 -11.88 7.88
N ARG A 313 38.25 -11.49 9.11
CA ARG A 313 37.44 -10.57 9.94
C ARG A 313 37.23 -9.21 9.27
N ARG A 314 38.27 -8.67 8.63
CA ARG A 314 38.18 -7.43 7.86
C ARG A 314 37.28 -7.60 6.64
N ALA A 315 37.41 -8.69 5.88
CA ALA A 315 36.58 -8.98 4.73
C ALA A 315 35.10 -9.17 5.12
N MET A 316 34.83 -9.84 6.24
CA MET A 316 33.52 -9.97 6.87
C MET A 316 32.92 -8.60 7.20
N LEU A 317 33.70 -7.72 7.87
CA LEU A 317 33.27 -6.36 8.15
C LEU A 317 32.92 -5.59 6.87
N LYS A 318 33.72 -5.75 5.81
CA LYS A 318 33.46 -5.09 4.53
C LYS A 318 32.21 -5.63 3.82
N ALA A 319 31.92 -6.92 3.91
CA ALA A 319 30.66 -7.49 3.43
C ALA A 319 29.43 -6.88 4.11
N LEU A 320 29.50 -6.70 5.43
CA LEU A 320 28.46 -6.00 6.19
C LEU A 320 28.29 -4.54 5.76
N GLU A 321 29.40 -3.83 5.56
CA GLU A 321 29.37 -2.44 5.12
C GLU A 321 28.74 -2.32 3.72
N ARG A 322 29.04 -3.24 2.80
CA ARG A 322 28.41 -3.27 1.47
C ARG A 322 26.90 -3.55 1.54
N SER A 323 26.47 -4.57 2.29
CA SER A 323 25.05 -4.89 2.44
C SER A 323 24.26 -3.71 3.01
N ALA A 324 24.79 -3.07 4.06
CA ALA A 324 24.17 -1.89 4.65
C ALA A 324 24.10 -0.70 3.68
N TRP A 325 25.12 -0.51 2.84
CA TRP A 325 25.13 0.54 1.82
C TRP A 325 24.03 0.30 0.77
N PHE A 326 23.92 -0.92 0.24
CA PHE A 326 22.92 -1.27 -0.77
C PHE A 326 21.47 -1.15 -0.27
N MET A 327 21.23 -1.45 1.00
CA MET A 327 19.92 -1.25 1.63
C MET A 327 19.53 0.24 1.69
N LYS A 328 20.49 1.12 2.03
CA LYS A 328 20.26 2.57 1.99
C LYS A 328 19.99 3.03 0.56
N GLU A 329 20.72 2.50 -0.40
CA GLU A 329 20.56 2.84 -1.81
C GLU A 329 19.23 2.36 -2.38
N GLU A 330 18.77 1.16 -2.02
CA GLU A 330 17.43 0.66 -2.37
C GLU A 330 16.34 1.61 -1.87
N TYR A 331 16.45 2.06 -0.62
CA TYR A 331 15.53 3.05 -0.07
C TYR A 331 15.58 4.37 -0.85
N ASN A 332 16.76 4.86 -1.23
CA ASN A 332 16.90 6.08 -2.03
C ASN A 332 16.24 5.93 -3.41
N GLN A 333 16.50 4.82 -4.10
CA GLN A 333 15.89 4.51 -5.40
C GLN A 333 14.36 4.39 -5.29
N TYR A 334 13.86 3.76 -4.23
CA TYR A 334 12.43 3.64 -3.96
C TYR A 334 11.78 5.02 -3.75
N MET A 335 12.39 5.87 -2.93
CA MET A 335 11.88 7.23 -2.70
C MET A 335 11.93 8.08 -3.98
N ALA A 336 12.97 7.93 -4.81
CA ALA A 336 13.05 8.59 -6.11
C ALA A 336 11.97 8.09 -7.09
N HIS A 337 11.71 6.79 -7.13
CA HIS A 337 10.66 6.17 -7.93
C HIS A 337 9.28 6.73 -7.58
N LEU A 338 8.95 6.79 -6.28
CA LEU A 338 7.70 7.39 -5.82
C LEU A 338 7.59 8.88 -6.17
N LYS A 339 8.68 9.65 -6.00
CA LYS A 339 8.71 11.08 -6.34
C LYS A 339 8.45 11.32 -7.84
N ASN A 340 8.86 10.38 -8.70
CA ASN A 340 8.66 10.46 -10.14
C ASN A 340 7.29 9.91 -10.59
N GLY A 341 6.37 9.62 -9.67
CA GLY A 341 5.03 9.11 -9.97
C GLY A 341 4.97 7.59 -10.17
N GLY A 342 6.06 6.87 -9.85
CA GLY A 342 6.11 5.42 -9.89
C GLY A 342 5.21 4.76 -8.83
N SER A 343 4.67 3.58 -9.17
CA SER A 343 3.92 2.74 -8.22
C SER A 343 4.86 1.80 -7.46
N SER A 344 4.63 1.59 -6.16
CA SER A 344 5.36 0.60 -5.36
C SER A 344 5.29 -0.81 -5.94
N ASP A 345 4.18 -1.16 -6.58
CA ASP A 345 3.98 -2.48 -7.21
C ASP A 345 4.96 -2.75 -8.37
N ASN A 346 5.49 -1.69 -8.98
CA ASN A 346 6.42 -1.79 -10.11
C ASN A 346 7.85 -1.40 -9.72
N PHE A 347 8.12 -1.21 -8.42
CA PHE A 347 9.46 -0.91 -7.98
C PHE A 347 10.32 -2.17 -8.01
N ALA A 348 11.47 -2.07 -8.67
CA ALA A 348 12.54 -3.05 -8.59
C ALA A 348 13.86 -2.30 -8.37
N PHE A 349 14.70 -2.83 -7.48
CA PHE A 349 16.02 -2.27 -7.26
C PHE A 349 16.86 -2.39 -8.54
N ASN A 350 17.44 -1.26 -8.98
CA ASN A 350 18.25 -1.22 -10.20
C ASN A 350 19.74 -1.28 -9.85
N LEU A 351 20.32 -2.50 -9.93
CA LEU A 351 21.76 -2.71 -9.79
C LEU A 351 22.56 -2.20 -11.01
N GLY A 352 21.90 -1.98 -12.15
CA GLY A 352 22.49 -1.34 -13.32
C GLY A 352 22.54 0.19 -13.25
N ALA A 353 22.09 0.80 -12.15
CA ALA A 353 22.13 2.24 -11.97
C ALA A 353 23.58 2.77 -12.09
N ILE A 354 23.75 3.85 -12.85
CA ILE A 354 25.06 4.44 -13.14
C ILE A 354 25.43 5.46 -12.06
N VAL A 355 26.66 5.37 -11.57
CA VAL A 355 27.30 6.35 -10.69
C VAL A 355 28.43 7.02 -11.46
N SER A 356 28.28 8.31 -11.70
CA SER A 356 29.34 9.14 -12.30
C SER A 356 30.43 9.44 -11.28
N THR A 357 31.68 9.17 -11.66
CA THR A 357 32.87 9.42 -10.84
C THR A 357 33.92 10.17 -11.64
N LYS A 358 35.00 10.63 -10.99
CA LYS A 358 36.12 11.27 -11.71
C LYS A 358 36.83 10.33 -12.70
N LYS A 359 36.71 9.02 -12.53
CA LYS A 359 37.32 8.01 -13.42
C LYS A 359 36.35 7.46 -14.47
N GLY A 360 35.17 8.06 -14.60
CA GLY A 360 34.13 7.66 -15.53
C GLY A 360 32.86 7.17 -14.84
N ASP A 361 31.97 6.62 -15.65
CA ASP A 361 30.66 6.10 -15.24
C ASP A 361 30.76 4.60 -14.95
N PHE A 362 30.29 4.18 -13.78
CA PHE A 362 30.30 2.79 -13.35
C PHE A 362 28.91 2.37 -12.89
N SER A 363 28.48 1.15 -13.23
CA SER A 363 27.24 0.61 -12.67
C SER A 363 27.42 0.23 -11.19
N LEU A 364 26.33 0.17 -10.43
CA LEU A 364 26.38 -0.36 -9.06
C LEU A 364 26.88 -1.81 -9.03
N GLU A 365 26.60 -2.60 -10.07
CA GLU A 365 27.11 -3.96 -10.24
C GLU A 365 28.65 -3.98 -10.34
N ASP A 366 29.24 -3.10 -11.16
CA ASP A 366 30.69 -3.02 -11.32
C ASP A 366 31.38 -2.60 -10.01
N ILE A 367 30.76 -1.65 -9.31
CA ILE A 367 31.22 -1.19 -8.00
C ILE A 367 31.14 -2.34 -6.99
N GLN A 368 30.06 -3.13 -6.98
CA GLN A 368 29.91 -4.29 -6.10
C GLN A 368 30.97 -5.36 -6.39
N LYS A 369 31.14 -5.75 -7.66
CA LYS A 369 32.15 -6.75 -8.07
C LYS A 369 33.56 -6.33 -7.65
N THR A 370 33.89 -5.05 -7.88
CA THR A 370 35.18 -4.48 -7.46
C THR A 370 35.33 -4.53 -5.94
N ALA A 371 34.31 -4.12 -5.20
CA ALA A 371 34.33 -4.11 -3.75
C ALA A 371 34.49 -5.52 -3.16
N VAL A 372 33.86 -6.53 -3.77
CA VAL A 372 33.95 -7.93 -3.33
C VAL A 372 35.33 -8.50 -3.62
N SER A 373 35.83 -8.35 -4.85
CA SER A 373 37.14 -8.88 -5.27
C SER A 373 38.31 -8.31 -4.46
N ARG A 374 38.16 -7.10 -3.91
CA ARG A 374 39.20 -6.41 -3.14
C ARG A 374 38.94 -6.37 -1.65
N HIS A 375 37.89 -7.04 -1.15
CA HIS A 375 37.47 -6.98 0.25
C HIS A 375 37.34 -5.54 0.76
N MET A 376 36.62 -4.69 0.02
CA MET A 376 36.39 -3.28 0.32
C MET A 376 34.90 -3.00 0.57
N SER A 377 34.61 -1.86 1.20
CA SER A 377 33.25 -1.30 1.23
C SER A 377 32.95 -0.57 -0.09
N ILE A 378 31.67 -0.33 -0.37
CA ILE A 378 31.26 0.48 -1.53
C ILE A 378 31.85 1.89 -1.42
N GLU A 379 31.85 2.47 -0.23
CA GLU A 379 32.37 3.82 0.03
C GLU A 379 33.88 3.91 -0.25
N ASP A 380 34.64 2.86 0.09
CA ASP A 380 36.08 2.82 -0.19
C ASP A 380 36.35 2.72 -1.70
N VAL A 381 35.56 1.95 -2.45
CA VAL A 381 35.66 1.89 -3.92
C VAL A 381 35.32 3.23 -4.55
N LEU A 382 34.19 3.83 -4.16
CA LEU A 382 33.79 5.16 -4.64
C LEU A 382 34.83 6.24 -4.32
N ARG A 383 35.48 6.16 -3.15
CA ARG A 383 36.57 7.08 -2.80
C ARG A 383 37.76 6.90 -3.73
N GLN A 384 38.13 5.67 -4.11
CA GLN A 384 39.22 5.42 -5.06
C GLN A 384 38.89 5.88 -6.49
N LEU A 385 37.62 5.74 -6.90
CA LEU A 385 37.14 6.22 -8.20
C LEU A 385 37.05 7.74 -8.27
N ASN A 386 36.88 8.41 -7.12
CA ASN A 386 36.79 9.88 -7.02
C ASN A 386 38.10 10.58 -6.63
N LYS A 387 39.18 9.83 -6.41
CA LYS A 387 40.52 10.43 -6.36
C LYS A 387 40.88 10.91 -7.77
N ALA A 388 41.41 12.14 -7.85
CA ALA A 388 41.94 12.66 -9.11
C ALA A 388 43.05 11.73 -9.61
N ASN A 389 43.20 11.61 -10.94
CA ASN A 389 44.43 11.08 -11.49
C ASN A 389 45.48 12.18 -11.24
N ASP A 390 46.27 12.00 -10.18
CA ASP A 390 47.52 12.75 -10.01
C ASP A 390 48.56 12.23 -11.02
#